data_AF-A0A4R2HNN9-F1
#
_entry.id   AF-A0A4R2HNN9-F1
#
_cell.length_a   1.000
_cell.length_b   1.000
_cell.length_c   1.000
_cell.angle_alpha   90.00
_cell.angle_beta   90.00
_cell.angle_gamma   90.00
#
_symmetry.space_group_name_H-M   'P 1'
#
loop_
_entity.id
_entity.type
_entity.pdbx_description
1 polymer ?
#
loop_
_entity_poly.entity_id
_entity_poly.type
_entity_poly.pdbx_seq_one_letter_code
_entity_poly.pdbx_strand_id
1 'polypeptide(L)'
;MGNWFGGSASGPRLKLSNGGSEVFLDVLALPACDLAETPFERGFALLLCNSRIGLGNEGFDLDELPWSADWEAERVFLLRVIESAQAHFHWELLSYEPPYADRYLADYAEVVRSYRPPAEAVDLPRMWDPTPVDAAFTRCPKHGLYLGDYTDCRLCS
;
A
#
# COMPACT_ATOMS: atom_id res chain seq x y z
N MET A 1 2.67 -12.31 -16.66
CA MET A 1 3.24 -11.09 -16.02
C MET A 1 2.66 -10.96 -14.63
N GLY A 2 3.37 -10.30 -13.73
CA GLY A 2 2.96 -10.16 -12.34
C GLY A 2 3.96 -9.34 -11.54
N ASN A 3 3.50 -8.85 -10.38
CA ASN A 3 4.26 -7.98 -9.50
C ASN A 3 4.77 -8.71 -8.28
N TRP A 4 5.75 -8.09 -7.64
CA TRP A 4 6.35 -8.58 -6.42
C TRP A 4 6.19 -7.55 -5.31
N PHE A 5 5.70 -8.01 -4.16
CA PHE A 5 5.66 -7.24 -2.93
C PHE A 5 6.59 -7.92 -1.93
N GLY A 6 7.78 -7.38 -1.75
CA GLY A 6 8.84 -8.00 -0.97
C GLY A 6 9.16 -7.27 0.33
N GLY A 7 9.85 -7.97 1.23
CA GLY A 7 10.53 -7.35 2.35
C GLY A 7 11.88 -6.81 1.90
N SER A 8 12.94 -7.54 2.25
CA SER A 8 14.29 -7.27 1.75
C SER A 8 14.63 -8.09 0.49
N ALA A 9 15.70 -7.72 -0.21
CA ALA A 9 16.13 -8.37 -1.46
C ALA A 9 16.25 -9.91 -1.41
N SER A 10 16.51 -10.49 -0.22
CA SER A 10 16.59 -11.93 0.03
C SER A 10 15.48 -12.48 0.94
N GLY A 11 14.54 -11.63 1.35
CA GLY A 11 13.45 -11.97 2.27
C GLY A 11 12.22 -12.57 1.57
N PRO A 12 11.16 -12.88 2.33
CA PRO A 12 9.88 -13.33 1.79
C PRO A 12 9.32 -12.30 0.80
N ARG A 13 8.70 -12.80 -0.27
CA ARG A 13 8.04 -11.97 -1.29
C ARG A 13 6.72 -12.58 -1.71
N LEU A 14 5.73 -11.72 -1.91
CA LEU A 14 4.43 -12.08 -2.47
C LEU A 14 4.44 -11.80 -3.98
N LYS A 15 4.13 -12.81 -4.79
CA LYS A 15 3.96 -12.66 -6.24
C LYS A 15 2.48 -12.67 -6.59
N LEU A 16 2.01 -11.61 -7.25
CA LEU A 16 0.63 -11.50 -7.72
C LEU A 16 0.58 -11.31 -9.24
N SER A 17 -0.52 -11.70 -9.88
CA SER A 17 -0.80 -11.25 -11.25
C SER A 17 -1.10 -9.75 -11.25
N ASN A 18 -1.13 -9.12 -12.41
CA ASN A 18 -1.49 -7.71 -12.54
C ASN A 18 -2.87 -7.42 -11.91
N GLY A 19 -3.91 -8.14 -12.31
CA GLY A 19 -5.24 -8.01 -11.71
C GLY A 19 -5.28 -8.41 -10.24
N GLY A 20 -4.50 -9.40 -9.81
CA GLY A 20 -4.37 -9.74 -8.39
C GLY A 20 -3.74 -8.61 -7.58
N SER A 21 -2.80 -7.87 -8.17
CA SER A 21 -2.15 -6.71 -7.56
C SER A 21 -3.11 -5.52 -7.48
N GLU A 22 -3.93 -5.29 -8.52
CA GLU A 22 -4.97 -4.27 -8.48
C GLU A 22 -5.94 -4.52 -7.32
N VAL A 23 -6.46 -5.75 -7.21
CA VAL A 23 -7.34 -6.16 -6.10
C VAL A 23 -6.65 -6.02 -4.74
N PHE A 24 -5.40 -6.49 -4.64
CA PHE A 24 -4.64 -6.42 -3.40
C PHE A 24 -4.41 -4.99 -2.92
N LEU A 25 -4.08 -4.07 -3.84
CA LEU A 25 -3.90 -2.67 -3.51
C LEU A 25 -5.24 -1.97 -3.22
N ASP A 26 -6.34 -2.34 -3.89
CA ASP A 26 -7.69 -1.82 -3.61
C ASP A 26 -8.10 -2.09 -2.16
N VAL A 27 -7.95 -3.34 -1.71
CA VAL A 27 -8.35 -3.74 -0.35
C VAL A 27 -7.45 -3.17 0.74
N LEU A 28 -6.18 -2.87 0.45
CA LEU A 28 -5.27 -2.22 1.40
C LEU A 28 -5.47 -0.71 1.46
N ALA A 29 -5.76 -0.06 0.33
CA ALA A 29 -5.91 1.39 0.28
C ALA A 29 -7.07 1.91 1.14
N LEU A 30 -8.14 1.12 1.26
CA LEU A 30 -9.32 1.42 2.09
C LEU A 30 -8.93 1.72 3.55
N PRO A 31 -8.41 0.75 4.33
CA PRO A 31 -7.98 1.01 5.70
C PRO A 31 -6.74 1.91 5.78
N ALA A 32 -5.82 1.88 4.80
CA ALA A 32 -4.64 2.75 4.84
C ALA A 32 -5.02 4.24 4.80
N CYS A 33 -5.95 4.63 3.93
CA CYS A 33 -6.41 6.01 3.85
C CYS A 33 -7.20 6.43 5.10
N ASP A 34 -7.94 5.51 5.71
CA ASP A 34 -8.70 5.79 6.93
C ASP A 34 -7.78 5.98 8.16
N LEU A 35 -6.80 5.09 8.33
CA LEU A 35 -5.94 5.03 9.51
C LEU A 35 -4.76 6.02 9.48
N ALA A 36 -4.40 6.57 8.32
CA ALA A 36 -3.17 7.35 8.17
C ALA A 36 -3.22 8.74 8.83
N GLU A 37 -2.35 8.96 9.81
CA GLU A 37 -2.21 10.22 10.54
C GLU A 37 -0.83 10.85 10.31
N THR A 38 0.24 10.06 10.35
CA THR A 38 1.62 10.55 10.23
C THR A 38 2.06 10.72 8.77
N PRO A 39 3.15 11.47 8.50
CA PRO A 39 3.69 11.60 7.14
C PRO A 39 4.05 10.26 6.48
N PHE A 40 4.62 9.31 7.24
CA PHE A 40 4.92 7.97 6.73
C PHE A 40 3.64 7.23 6.33
N GLU A 41 2.65 7.20 7.23
CA GLU A 41 1.38 6.49 7.02
C GLU A 41 0.61 7.05 5.83
N ARG A 42 0.57 8.39 5.72
CA ARG A 42 -0.04 9.10 4.59
C ARG A 42 0.70 8.80 3.30
N GLY A 43 2.03 8.76 3.33
CA GLY A 43 2.86 8.40 2.19
C GLY A 43 2.62 6.95 1.74
N PHE A 44 2.51 6.00 2.67
CA PHE A 44 2.17 4.62 2.38
C PHE A 44 0.76 4.49 1.76
N ALA A 45 -0.24 5.14 2.36
CA ALA A 45 -1.58 5.17 1.80
C ALA A 45 -1.63 5.80 0.40
N LEU A 46 -0.85 6.87 0.19
CA LEU A 46 -0.71 7.51 -1.12
C LEU A 46 -0.01 6.60 -2.13
N LEU A 47 1.05 5.88 -1.74
CA LEU A 47 1.69 4.85 -2.57
C LEU A 47 0.67 3.82 -3.05
N LEU A 48 -0.14 3.26 -2.14
CA LEU A 48 -1.20 2.31 -2.49
C LEU A 48 -2.20 2.92 -3.47
N CYS A 49 -2.56 4.20 -3.32
CA CYS A 49 -3.44 4.89 -4.27
C CYS A 49 -2.79 5.12 -5.64
N ASN A 50 -1.49 5.43 -5.66
CA ASN A 50 -0.75 5.82 -6.86
C ASN A 50 -0.24 4.65 -7.71
N SER A 51 -0.12 3.44 -7.15
CA SER A 51 0.35 2.23 -7.85
C SER A 51 -0.66 1.69 -8.89
N ARG A 52 -1.11 2.55 -9.80
CA ARG A 52 -1.97 2.29 -10.96
C ARG A 52 -1.21 2.52 -12.27
N ILE A 53 -0.02 3.15 -12.25
CA ILE A 53 0.80 3.37 -13.45
C ILE A 53 1.17 1.99 -14.03
N GLY A 54 0.62 1.68 -15.20
CA GLY A 54 0.92 0.45 -15.93
C GLY A 54 -0.03 -0.75 -15.74
N LEU A 55 -1.27 -0.55 -15.28
CA LEU A 55 -2.29 -1.63 -15.20
C LEU A 55 -1.87 -2.77 -14.26
N GLY A 56 -1.46 -2.42 -13.04
CA GLY A 56 -0.86 -3.36 -12.09
C GLY A 56 0.51 -3.85 -12.56
N ASN A 57 1.46 -2.95 -12.81
CA ASN A 57 2.87 -3.28 -13.11
C ASN A 57 3.84 -2.79 -12.03
N GLU A 58 3.34 -2.34 -10.88
CA GLU A 58 4.15 -1.73 -9.82
C GLU A 58 3.89 -2.46 -8.51
N GLY A 59 4.63 -3.54 -8.31
CA GLY A 59 4.92 -4.00 -6.95
C GLY A 59 5.95 -3.08 -6.33
N PHE A 60 6.03 -3.09 -5.00
CA PHE A 60 7.04 -2.36 -4.25
C PHE A 60 7.66 -3.28 -3.20
N ASP A 61 8.93 -3.08 -2.92
CA ASP A 61 9.60 -3.74 -1.80
C ASP A 61 9.57 -2.83 -0.56
N LEU A 62 9.49 -3.41 0.63
CA LEU A 62 9.49 -2.62 1.87
C LEU A 62 10.79 -1.81 2.03
N ASP A 63 11.90 -2.27 1.46
CA ASP A 63 13.16 -1.51 1.38
C ASP A 63 13.04 -0.17 0.61
N GLU A 64 11.96 0.03 -0.16
CA GLU A 64 11.69 1.26 -0.91
C GLU A 64 10.86 2.28 -0.13
N LEU A 65 10.46 1.96 1.12
CA LEU A 65 9.72 2.87 2.00
C LEU A 65 10.68 3.74 2.83
N PRO A 66 10.28 4.98 3.17
CA PRO A 66 11.07 5.95 3.94
C PRO A 66 11.02 5.65 5.44
N TRP A 67 11.44 4.45 5.84
CA TRP A 67 11.44 4.04 7.24
C TRP A 67 12.22 5.04 8.10
N SER A 68 11.61 5.46 9.19
CA SER A 68 12.25 6.35 10.16
C SER A 68 13.00 5.57 11.24
N ALA A 69 13.57 6.29 12.20
CA ALA A 69 14.11 5.68 13.41
C ALA A 69 13.04 4.93 14.23
N ASP A 70 11.76 5.23 14.02
CA ASP A 70 10.60 4.59 14.66
C ASP A 70 9.93 3.53 13.74
N TRP A 71 10.74 2.85 12.92
CA TRP A 71 10.27 1.85 11.96
C TRP A 71 9.41 0.74 12.57
N GLU A 72 9.54 0.47 13.88
CA GLU A 72 8.70 -0.50 14.57
C GLU A 72 7.24 -0.04 14.63
N ALA A 73 6.99 1.24 14.93
CA ALA A 73 5.65 1.82 14.91
C ALA A 73 5.07 1.87 13.49
N GLU A 74 5.89 2.24 12.51
CA GLU A 74 5.54 2.23 11.08
C GLU A 74 5.17 0.82 10.60
N ARG A 75 5.89 -0.21 11.06
CA ARG A 75 5.60 -1.61 10.72
C ARG A 75 4.31 -2.07 11.38
N VAL A 76 4.07 -1.66 12.63
CA VAL A 76 2.80 -1.90 13.31
C VAL A 76 1.64 -1.25 12.56
N PHE A 77 1.81 -0.05 12.01
CA PHE A 77 0.80 0.56 11.14
C PHE A 77 0.50 -0.30 9.91
N LEU A 78 1.51 -0.76 9.16
CA LEU A 78 1.30 -1.66 8.02
C LEU A 78 0.53 -2.92 8.42
N LEU A 79 0.85 -3.53 9.57
CA LEU A 79 0.12 -4.69 10.08
C LEU A 79 -1.34 -4.37 10.43
N ARG A 80 -1.61 -3.21 11.03
CA ARG A 80 -2.98 -2.75 11.32
C ARG A 80 -3.81 -2.53 10.05
N VAL A 81 -3.19 -2.02 8.98
CA VAL A 81 -3.83 -1.88 7.67
C VAL A 81 -4.21 -3.27 7.13
N ILE A 82 -3.29 -4.22 7.19
CA ILE A 82 -3.54 -5.60 6.72
C ILE A 82 -4.64 -6.28 7.54
N GLU A 83 -4.59 -6.18 8.87
CA GLU A 83 -5.59 -6.74 9.77
C GLU A 83 -6.98 -6.15 9.50
N SER A 84 -7.07 -4.83 9.27
CA SER A 84 -8.32 -4.16 8.90
C SER A 84 -8.83 -4.63 7.53
N ALA A 85 -7.94 -4.80 6.56
CA ALA A 85 -8.31 -5.34 5.24
C ALA A 85 -8.80 -6.79 5.35
N GLN A 86 -8.19 -7.62 6.20
CA GLN A 86 -8.63 -8.99 6.49
C GLN A 86 -9.97 -9.04 7.24
N ALA A 87 -10.31 -7.99 7.99
CA ALA A 87 -11.64 -7.80 8.58
C ALA A 87 -12.66 -7.23 7.57
N HIS A 88 -12.31 -7.21 6.28
CA HIS A 88 -13.15 -6.74 5.16
C HIS A 88 -13.58 -5.27 5.30
N PHE A 89 -12.73 -4.44 5.91
CA PHE A 89 -13.02 -3.03 6.14
C PHE A 89 -13.35 -2.30 4.83
N HIS A 90 -14.58 -1.80 4.76
CA HIS A 90 -15.14 -1.08 3.62
C HIS A 90 -15.14 -1.82 2.27
N TRP A 91 -15.13 -3.16 2.28
CA TRP A 91 -15.21 -3.94 1.05
C TRP A 91 -16.52 -3.75 0.29
N GLU A 92 -17.60 -3.27 0.94
CA GLU A 92 -18.85 -2.88 0.29
C GLU A 92 -18.69 -1.71 -0.71
N LEU A 93 -17.57 -0.99 -0.67
CA LEU A 93 -17.23 0.07 -1.63
C LEU A 93 -16.63 -0.49 -2.93
N LEU A 94 -16.22 -1.76 -2.96
CA LEU A 94 -15.72 -2.43 -4.16
C LEU A 94 -16.89 -2.75 -5.09
N SER A 95 -16.70 -2.55 -6.40
CA SER A 95 -17.68 -2.93 -7.44
C SER A 95 -17.64 -4.41 -7.81
N TYR A 96 -16.80 -5.18 -7.14
CA TYR A 96 -16.51 -6.59 -7.42
C TYR A 96 -16.19 -7.34 -6.12
N GLU A 97 -16.30 -8.66 -6.16
CA GLU A 97 -15.87 -9.54 -5.06
C GLU A 97 -14.38 -9.89 -5.23
N PRO A 98 -13.54 -9.76 -4.19
CA PRO A 98 -12.12 -10.10 -4.26
C PRO A 98 -11.80 -11.50 -3.66
N PRO A 99 -12.11 -12.63 -4.35
CA PRO A 99 -12.11 -13.98 -3.76
C PRO A 99 -10.75 -14.50 -3.30
N TYR A 100 -9.65 -13.84 -3.67
CA TYR A 100 -8.29 -14.24 -3.32
C TYR A 100 -7.61 -13.24 -2.37
N ALA A 101 -8.25 -12.12 -2.03
CA ALA A 101 -7.64 -11.06 -1.24
C ALA A 101 -7.20 -11.54 0.15
N ASP A 102 -8.01 -12.35 0.83
CA ASP A 102 -7.65 -12.88 2.16
C ASP A 102 -6.32 -13.63 2.14
N ARG A 103 -6.07 -14.44 1.09
CA ARG A 103 -4.80 -15.14 0.92
C ARG A 103 -3.66 -14.17 0.66
N TYR A 104 -3.85 -13.19 -0.22
CA TYR A 104 -2.82 -12.19 -0.52
C TYR A 104 -2.43 -11.41 0.73
N LEU A 105 -3.42 -11.01 1.54
CA LEU A 105 -3.23 -10.30 2.80
C LEU A 105 -2.50 -11.16 3.83
N ALA A 106 -2.87 -12.44 3.97
CA ALA A 106 -2.18 -13.36 4.88
C ALA A 106 -0.71 -13.57 4.48
N ASP A 107 -0.45 -13.80 3.19
CA ASP A 107 0.91 -13.98 2.67
C ASP A 107 1.74 -12.68 2.85
N TYR A 108 1.15 -11.51 2.63
CA TYR A 108 1.82 -10.23 2.82
C TYR A 108 2.05 -9.89 4.30
N ALA A 109 1.16 -10.29 5.21
CA ALA A 109 1.38 -10.13 6.64
C ALA A 109 2.67 -10.80 7.10
N GLU A 110 3.01 -11.98 6.57
CA GLU A 110 4.27 -12.66 6.85
C GLU A 110 5.49 -11.90 6.32
N VAL A 111 5.37 -11.28 5.13
CA VAL A 111 6.39 -10.38 4.58
C VAL A 111 6.65 -9.22 5.53
N VAL A 112 5.59 -8.53 5.98
CA VAL A 112 5.72 -7.38 6.89
C VAL A 112 6.22 -7.79 8.27
N ARG A 113 5.74 -8.91 8.86
CA ARG A 113 6.18 -9.39 10.18
C ARG A 113 7.68 -9.71 10.23
N SER A 114 8.19 -10.33 9.17
CA SER A 114 9.60 -10.71 9.07
C SER A 114 10.51 -9.56 8.65
N TYR A 115 9.93 -8.42 8.23
CA TYR A 115 10.70 -7.28 7.79
C TYR A 115 11.42 -6.57 8.94
N ARG A 116 12.66 -6.20 8.64
CA ARG A 116 13.49 -5.30 9.44
C ARG A 116 14.29 -4.43 8.47
N PRO A 117 14.21 -3.10 8.55
CA PRO A 117 14.96 -2.24 7.65
C PRO A 117 16.47 -2.39 7.87
N PRO A 118 17.29 -2.13 6.83
CA PRO A 118 18.74 -2.07 6.97
C PRO A 118 19.14 -0.98 7.98
N ALA A 119 20.30 -1.16 8.62
CA ALA A 119 20.80 -0.22 9.64
C ALA A 119 21.21 1.15 9.05
N GLU A 120 21.48 1.19 7.74
CA GLU A 120 21.80 2.42 7.01
C GLU A 120 20.58 2.84 6.19
N ALA A 121 20.28 4.14 6.20
CA ALA A 121 19.19 4.70 5.42
C ALA A 121 19.44 4.42 3.93
N VAL A 122 18.46 3.81 3.27
CA VAL A 122 18.49 3.60 1.83
C VAL A 122 18.14 4.93 1.16
N ASP A 123 18.89 5.30 0.12
CA ASP A 123 18.56 6.48 -0.68
C ASP A 123 17.23 6.21 -1.39
N LEU A 124 16.19 6.95 -1.00
CA LEU A 124 14.85 6.68 -1.48
C LEU A 124 14.76 7.01 -2.97
N PRO A 125 14.13 6.15 -3.79
CA PRO A 125 13.83 6.52 -5.16
C PRO A 125 12.98 7.81 -5.17
N ARG A 126 13.23 8.67 -6.17
CA ARG A 126 12.58 9.99 -6.39
C ARG A 126 11.03 10.01 -6.33
N MET A 127 10.37 8.86 -6.21
CA MET A 127 8.94 8.74 -5.96
C MET A 127 8.52 9.35 -4.62
N TRP A 128 9.47 9.49 -3.69
CA TRP A 128 9.31 10.20 -2.41
C TRP A 128 9.83 11.63 -2.52
N ASP A 129 9.26 12.44 -3.43
CA ASP A 129 9.44 13.89 -3.34
C ASP A 129 8.81 14.37 -2.02
N PRO A 130 9.58 14.98 -1.11
CA PRO A 130 9.14 15.31 0.26
C PRO A 130 8.01 16.35 0.32
N THR A 131 7.59 16.90 -0.81
CA THR A 131 6.42 17.77 -0.88
C THR A 131 5.40 17.17 -1.86
N PRO A 132 4.66 16.11 -1.47
CA PRO A 132 3.39 15.83 -2.14
C PRO A 132 2.60 17.14 -2.05
N VAL A 133 2.21 17.68 -3.21
CA VAL A 133 1.35 18.87 -3.23
C VAL A 133 0.14 18.50 -2.36
N ASP A 134 -0.32 19.37 -1.45
CA ASP A 134 -1.48 19.07 -0.58
C ASP A 134 -2.68 18.48 -1.37
N ALA A 135 -2.77 18.84 -2.65
CA ALA A 135 -3.68 18.26 -3.63
C ALA A 135 -3.64 16.71 -3.72
N ALA A 136 -2.49 16.06 -3.57
CA ALA A 136 -2.32 14.60 -3.62
C ALA A 136 -3.07 13.89 -2.48
N PHE A 137 -3.24 14.56 -1.33
CA PHE A 137 -4.01 14.04 -0.19
C PHE A 137 -5.51 14.40 -0.26
N THR A 138 -5.97 15.01 -1.36
CA THR A 138 -7.40 15.19 -1.60
C THR A 138 -8.07 13.82 -1.63
N ARG A 139 -9.17 13.69 -0.90
CA ARG A 139 -9.93 12.43 -0.81
C ARG A 139 -11.05 12.39 -1.84
N CYS A 140 -11.26 11.20 -2.39
CA CYS A 140 -12.44 10.88 -3.17
C CYS A 140 -13.69 11.05 -2.30
N PRO A 141 -14.69 11.84 -2.72
CA PRO A 141 -15.91 12.01 -1.93
C PRO A 141 -16.76 10.73 -1.85
N LYS A 142 -16.57 9.77 -2.77
CA LYS A 142 -17.34 8.51 -2.82
C LYS A 142 -16.67 7.40 -2.01
N HIS A 143 -15.35 7.28 -2.09
CA HIS A 143 -14.62 6.13 -1.52
C HIS A 143 -13.62 6.49 -0.41
N GLY A 144 -13.43 7.79 -0.11
CA GLY A 144 -12.52 8.25 0.93
C GLY A 144 -11.01 8.10 0.64
N LEU A 145 -10.63 7.47 -0.47
CA LEU A 145 -9.25 7.24 -0.87
C LEU A 145 -8.55 8.51 -1.35
N TYR A 146 -7.23 8.59 -1.17
CA TYR A 146 -6.42 9.65 -1.77
C TYR A 146 -6.47 9.58 -3.31
N LEU A 147 -6.59 10.74 -3.95
CA LEU A 147 -6.54 10.87 -5.41
C LEU A 147 -5.10 10.76 -5.92
N GLY A 148 -4.13 11.21 -5.11
CA GLY A 148 -2.72 11.21 -5.45
C GLY A 148 -2.40 12.04 -6.69
N ASP A 149 -1.65 11.47 -7.62
CA ASP A 149 -1.25 12.16 -8.85
C ASP A 149 -2.35 12.14 -9.92
N TYR A 150 -3.51 11.55 -9.62
CA TYR A 150 -4.62 11.37 -10.54
C TYR A 150 -5.77 12.32 -10.27
N THR A 151 -6.59 12.52 -11.30
CA THR A 151 -7.87 13.23 -11.18
C THR A 151 -9.01 12.34 -10.67
N ASP A 152 -8.81 11.02 -10.65
CA ASP A 152 -9.81 10.02 -10.29
C ASP A 152 -9.31 9.04 -9.22
N CYS A 153 -10.26 8.50 -8.46
CA CYS A 153 -10.00 7.58 -7.35
C CYS A 153 -9.82 6.13 -7.83
N ARG A 154 -9.06 5.34 -7.05
CA ARG A 154 -8.78 3.97 -7.43
C ARG A 154 -9.96 3.01 -7.58
N LEU A 155 -11.09 3.37 -7.01
CA LEU A 155 -12.34 2.60 -7.09
C LEU A 155 -13.43 3.28 -7.92
N CYS A 156 -13.15 4.43 -8.57
CA CYS A 156 -14.16 5.21 -9.31
C CYS A 156 -14.40 4.75 -10.76
N SER A 157 -13.72 3.71 -11.22
CA SER A 157 -13.93 3.10 -12.54
C SER A 157 -15.27 2.38 -12.66
#